data_AF-A0A929VPV5-F1
#
_entry.id   AF-A0A929VPV5-F1
#
_cell.length_a   1.000
_cell.length_b   1.000
_cell.length_c   1.000
_cell.angle_alpha   90.00
_cell.angle_beta   90.00
_cell.angle_gamma   90.00
#
_symmetry.space_group_name_H-M   'P 1'
#
loop_
_entity.id
_entity.type
_entity.pdbx_description
1 polymer ?
#
loop_
_entity_poly.entity_id
_entity_poly.type
_entity_poly.pdbx_seq_one_letter_code
_entity_poly.pdbx_strand_id
1 'polypeptide(L)'
;VSSKYKNVIVKITMDNLVGNDVYYSISANVEGEKILYRVTFDKNGGSGEMKDVEVENGGIFVVPKCDFTAPSGMEFDSWEYLNEKTEIGHKYQISKNIILKALWKEKLSEQATITFDKNGGLGTMQEVKKLLKEEYELPVCEFLPPEKMEFDAWEIDGQRHLPGEKVSLQKNNTIKALWIKDDKSKEPKE
;
A
#
# COMPACT_ATOMS: atom_id res chain seq x y z
N VAL A 1 -28.14 -25.95 -8.23
CA VAL A 1 -27.10 -27.00 -8.14
C VAL A 1 -25.77 -26.31 -8.06
N SER A 2 -25.08 -26.36 -6.91
CA SER A 2 -23.73 -25.81 -6.76
C SER A 2 -22.77 -26.64 -7.63
N SER A 3 -21.91 -26.00 -8.42
CA SER A 3 -20.91 -26.67 -9.26
C SER A 3 -19.83 -27.41 -8.46
N LYS A 4 -19.92 -27.41 -7.12
CA LYS A 4 -19.00 -28.07 -6.21
C LYS A 4 -19.24 -29.59 -6.09
N TYR A 5 -20.46 -30.07 -6.34
CA TYR A 5 -20.82 -31.47 -6.13
C TYR A 5 -21.67 -31.98 -7.31
N LYS A 6 -21.19 -33.04 -7.98
CA LYS A 6 -21.85 -33.61 -9.15
C LYS A 6 -23.06 -34.43 -8.73
N ASN A 7 -22.94 -35.27 -7.70
CA ASN A 7 -24.01 -36.13 -7.23
C ASN A 7 -24.06 -36.20 -5.70
N VAL A 8 -25.28 -36.24 -5.14
CA VAL A 8 -25.52 -36.74 -3.78
C VAL A 8 -26.06 -38.16 -3.94
N ILE A 9 -25.29 -39.14 -3.52
CA ILE A 9 -25.72 -40.54 -3.52
C ILE A 9 -26.39 -40.82 -2.18
N VAL A 10 -27.70 -41.00 -2.21
CA VAL A 10 -28.48 -41.44 -1.06
C VAL A 10 -28.68 -42.94 -1.17
N LYS A 11 -28.21 -43.69 -0.16
CA LYS A 11 -28.44 -45.12 -0.05
C LYS A 11 -29.37 -45.38 1.13
N ILE A 12 -30.54 -45.95 0.83
CA ILE A 12 -31.51 -46.42 1.81
C ILE A 12 -31.36 -47.93 1.91
N THR A 13 -31.08 -48.44 3.10
CA THR A 13 -30.95 -49.88 3.36
C THR A 13 -32.05 -50.29 4.32
N MET A 14 -32.76 -51.38 4.02
CA MET A 14 -33.68 -51.98 4.97
C MET A 14 -32.88 -52.72 6.03
N ASP A 15 -33.02 -52.32 7.29
CA ASP A 15 -32.18 -52.83 8.37
C ASP A 15 -32.77 -54.11 8.96
N ASN A 16 -34.05 -54.09 9.35
CA ASN A 16 -34.75 -55.24 9.94
C ASN A 16 -36.28 -55.07 9.94
N LEU A 17 -36.97 -56.20 10.13
CA LEU A 17 -38.41 -56.28 10.42
C LEU A 17 -38.61 -56.61 11.88
N VAL A 18 -39.39 -55.80 12.60
CA VAL A 18 -39.79 -56.10 13.98
C VAL A 18 -41.30 -55.97 14.06
N GLY A 19 -42.01 -57.11 14.06
CA GLY A 19 -43.47 -57.14 13.99
C GLY A 19 -43.99 -56.62 12.64
N ASN A 20 -44.91 -55.66 12.67
CA ASN A 20 -45.45 -54.99 11.47
C ASN A 20 -44.63 -53.75 11.05
N ASP A 21 -43.59 -53.38 11.81
CA ASP A 21 -42.80 -52.20 11.55
C ASP A 21 -41.54 -52.53 10.75
N VAL A 22 -41.23 -51.67 9.78
CA VAL A 22 -40.05 -51.77 8.91
C VAL A 22 -39.08 -50.65 9.25
N TYR A 23 -37.83 -51.01 9.57
CA TYR A 23 -36.78 -50.06 9.90
C TYR A 23 -35.80 -49.92 8.73
N TYR A 24 -35.38 -48.69 8.44
CA TYR A 24 -34.43 -48.36 7.39
C TYR A 24 -33.29 -47.49 7.95
N SER A 25 -32.08 -47.71 7.44
CA SER A 25 -30.96 -46.79 7.58
C SER A 25 -30.82 -45.95 6.32
N ILE A 26 -30.53 -44.66 6.50
CA ILE A 26 -30.25 -43.73 5.42
C ILE A 26 -28.79 -43.29 5.57
N SER A 27 -28.02 -43.44 4.49
CA SER A 27 -26.68 -42.87 4.38
C SER A 27 -26.59 -42.02 3.13
N ALA A 28 -25.85 -40.91 3.21
CA ALA A 28 -25.58 -40.06 2.07
C ALA A 28 -24.07 -39.94 1.89
N ASN A 29 -23.61 -40.11 0.65
CA ASN A 29 -22.24 -39.79 0.24
C ASN A 29 -22.29 -38.72 -0.84
N VAL A 30 -21.37 -37.75 -0.76
CA VAL A 30 -21.25 -36.70 -1.75
C VAL A 30 -20.09 -37.04 -2.67
N GLU A 31 -20.40 -37.43 -3.91
CA GLU A 31 -19.39 -37.69 -4.94
C GLU A 31 -19.30 -36.47 -5.87
N GLY A 32 -18.12 -35.84 -5.88
CA GLY A 32 -17.84 -34.71 -6.75
C GLY A 32 -16.36 -34.64 -7.09
N GLU A 33 -16.06 -34.40 -8.37
CA GLU A 33 -14.72 -33.99 -8.77
C GLU A 33 -14.43 -32.62 -8.15
N LYS A 34 -13.35 -32.55 -7.39
CA LYS A 34 -12.84 -31.31 -6.83
C LYS A 34 -12.36 -30.42 -7.96
N ILE A 35 -13.14 -29.39 -8.31
CA ILE A 35 -12.70 -28.36 -9.25
C ILE A 35 -11.71 -27.46 -8.52
N LEU A 36 -10.45 -27.50 -8.96
CA LEU A 36 -9.37 -26.64 -8.48
C LEU A 36 -9.08 -25.58 -9.53
N TYR A 37 -8.87 -24.36 -9.06
CA TYR A 37 -8.32 -23.26 -9.83
C TYR A 37 -6.95 -22.91 -9.32
N ARG A 38 -6.11 -22.46 -10.23
CA ARG A 38 -4.74 -22.09 -9.98
C ARG A 38 -4.61 -20.57 -9.86
N VAL A 39 -3.96 -20.14 -8.79
CA VAL A 39 -3.43 -18.79 -8.62
C VAL A 39 -1.95 -18.85 -8.97
N THR A 40 -1.55 -18.18 -10.03
CA THR A 40 -0.15 -18.07 -10.43
C THR A 40 0.38 -16.65 -10.16
N PHE A 41 1.70 -16.53 -10.08
CA PHE A 41 2.37 -15.28 -9.77
C PHE A 41 3.30 -14.88 -10.92
N ASP A 42 3.08 -13.70 -11.48
CA ASP A 42 3.97 -13.09 -12.46
C ASP A 42 4.92 -12.13 -11.75
N LYS A 43 6.23 -12.37 -11.88
CA LYS A 43 7.29 -11.56 -11.27
C LYS A 43 7.49 -10.20 -11.94
N ASN A 44 6.95 -10.00 -13.15
CA ASN A 44 6.95 -8.72 -13.85
C ASN A 44 8.32 -8.00 -13.85
N GLY A 45 9.35 -8.67 -14.37
CA GLY A 45 10.73 -8.16 -14.38
C GLY A 45 11.55 -8.43 -13.11
N GLY A 46 10.91 -8.86 -12.01
CA GLY A 46 11.61 -9.39 -10.84
C GLY A 46 12.28 -10.74 -11.09
N SER A 47 12.88 -11.31 -10.05
CA SER A 47 13.57 -12.61 -10.08
C SER A 47 13.16 -13.52 -8.93
N GLY A 48 13.62 -14.77 -8.95
CA GLY A 48 13.16 -15.82 -8.03
C GLY A 48 11.91 -16.55 -8.53
N GLU A 49 11.37 -17.40 -7.67
CA GLU A 49 10.21 -18.23 -7.94
C GLU A 49 9.23 -18.17 -6.77
N MET A 50 7.95 -18.28 -7.09
CA MET A 50 6.87 -18.32 -6.11
C MET A 50 5.93 -19.45 -6.51
N LYS A 51 5.60 -20.33 -5.57
CA LYS A 51 4.81 -21.53 -5.89
C LYS A 51 3.37 -21.13 -6.19
N ASP A 52 2.83 -21.68 -7.27
CA ASP A 52 1.41 -21.61 -7.59
C ASP A 52 0.57 -22.16 -6.43
N VAL A 53 -0.61 -21.58 -6.22
CA VAL A 53 -1.57 -22.02 -5.21
C VAL A 53 -2.79 -22.62 -5.89
N GLU A 54 -3.22 -23.79 -5.43
CA GLU A 54 -4.47 -24.41 -5.87
C GLU A 54 -5.57 -24.12 -4.85
N VAL A 55 -6.70 -23.61 -5.34
CA VAL A 55 -7.85 -23.21 -4.53
C VAL A 55 -9.08 -23.91 -5.09
N GLU A 56 -9.90 -24.49 -4.22
CA GLU A 56 -11.21 -25.03 -4.63
C GLU A 56 -12.08 -23.94 -5.26
N ASN A 57 -12.89 -24.31 -6.25
CA ASN A 57 -13.92 -23.42 -6.76
C ASN A 57 -14.82 -22.90 -5.61
N GLY A 58 -14.96 -21.58 -5.53
CA GLY A 58 -15.64 -20.85 -4.47
C GLY A 58 -14.82 -20.67 -3.19
N GLY A 59 -13.58 -21.18 -3.14
CA GLY A 59 -12.66 -21.01 -2.01
C GLY A 59 -12.16 -19.57 -1.88
N ILE A 60 -11.81 -19.20 -0.66
CA ILE A 60 -11.24 -17.88 -0.36
C ILE A 60 -9.71 -17.96 -0.44
N PHE A 61 -9.14 -17.15 -1.31
CA PHE A 61 -7.72 -16.92 -1.42
C PHE A 61 -7.34 -15.61 -0.73
N VAL A 62 -6.26 -15.62 0.05
CA VAL A 62 -5.71 -14.44 0.72
C VAL A 62 -4.44 -14.03 -0.01
N VAL A 63 -4.37 -12.78 -0.48
CA VAL A 63 -3.21 -12.26 -1.20
C VAL A 63 -1.96 -12.33 -0.31
N PRO A 64 -0.91 -13.08 -0.70
CA PRO A 64 0.27 -13.30 0.13
C PRO A 64 1.26 -12.15 0.04
N LYS A 65 2.26 -12.16 0.92
CA LYS A 65 3.48 -11.36 0.75
C LYS A 65 4.20 -11.80 -0.53
N CYS A 66 4.92 -10.88 -1.17
CA CYS A 66 5.74 -11.18 -2.33
C CYS A 66 7.06 -11.84 -1.94
N ASP A 67 7.34 -13.02 -2.50
CA ASP A 67 8.59 -13.75 -2.30
C ASP A 67 9.59 -13.54 -3.44
N PHE A 68 9.19 -12.83 -4.51
CA PHE A 68 10.11 -12.46 -5.59
C PHE A 68 11.15 -11.45 -5.11
N THR A 69 12.33 -11.52 -5.71
CA THR A 69 13.35 -10.48 -5.54
C THR A 69 13.09 -9.36 -6.53
N ALA A 70 12.98 -8.13 -6.02
CA ALA A 70 12.73 -6.94 -6.83
C ALA A 70 13.84 -6.69 -7.86
N PRO A 71 13.54 -6.03 -9.00
CA PRO A 71 14.55 -5.51 -9.91
C PRO A 71 15.55 -4.58 -9.21
N SER A 72 16.71 -4.37 -9.83
CA SER A 72 17.73 -3.46 -9.28
C SER A 72 17.17 -2.05 -9.08
N GLY A 73 17.41 -1.47 -7.90
CA GLY A 73 16.91 -0.13 -7.53
C GLY A 73 15.42 -0.06 -7.24
N MET A 74 14.71 -1.20 -7.13
CA MET A 74 13.28 -1.25 -6.85
C MET A 74 12.96 -2.01 -5.56
N GLU A 75 11.73 -1.82 -5.09
CA GLU A 75 11.11 -2.59 -4.02
C GLU A 75 9.66 -2.95 -4.39
N PHE A 76 9.11 -3.95 -3.71
CA PHE A 76 7.72 -4.39 -3.94
C PHE A 76 6.75 -3.29 -3.51
N ASP A 77 5.83 -2.93 -4.41
CA ASP A 77 4.77 -1.96 -4.14
C ASP A 77 3.47 -2.66 -3.77
N SER A 78 2.92 -3.45 -4.70
CA SER A 78 1.67 -4.19 -4.52
C SER A 78 1.58 -5.35 -5.52
N TRP A 79 0.52 -6.15 -5.40
CA TRP A 79 0.12 -7.01 -6.51
C TRP A 79 -0.82 -6.24 -7.45
N GLU A 80 -0.95 -6.72 -8.68
CA GLU A 80 -1.98 -6.31 -9.62
C GLU A 80 -2.86 -7.52 -9.94
N TYR A 81 -4.17 -7.30 -9.89
CA TYR A 81 -5.18 -8.24 -10.36
C TYR A 81 -6.18 -7.49 -11.25
N LEU A 82 -6.37 -7.96 -12.49
CA LEU A 82 -7.28 -7.33 -13.46
C LEU A 82 -7.02 -5.84 -13.71
N ASN A 83 -5.74 -5.43 -13.79
CA ASN A 83 -5.29 -4.04 -13.95
C ASN A 83 -5.60 -3.13 -12.75
N GLU A 84 -5.99 -3.68 -11.60
CA GLU A 84 -6.17 -2.95 -10.36
C GLU A 84 -5.13 -3.38 -9.34
N LYS A 85 -4.66 -2.43 -8.50
CA LYS A 85 -3.76 -2.73 -7.39
C LYS A 85 -4.51 -3.52 -6.33
N THR A 86 -3.85 -4.53 -5.78
CA THR A 86 -4.36 -5.31 -4.65
C THR A 86 -3.31 -5.44 -3.56
N GLU A 87 -3.78 -5.25 -2.33
CA GLU A 87 -2.96 -5.22 -1.13
C GLU A 87 -2.78 -6.63 -0.55
N ILE A 88 -1.67 -6.82 0.15
CA ILE A 88 -1.41 -8.04 0.91
C ILE A 88 -2.52 -8.24 1.94
N GLY A 89 -3.04 -9.46 2.05
CA GLY A 89 -4.13 -9.80 2.97
C GLY A 89 -5.54 -9.60 2.39
N HIS A 90 -5.68 -8.97 1.22
CA HIS A 90 -6.97 -8.89 0.53
C HIS A 90 -7.51 -10.30 0.22
N LYS A 91 -8.83 -10.46 0.24
CA LYS A 91 -9.49 -11.76 0.09
C LYS A 91 -10.29 -11.82 -1.20
N TYR A 92 -9.98 -12.80 -2.05
CA TYR A 92 -10.72 -13.08 -3.27
C TYR A 92 -11.43 -14.43 -3.19
N GLN A 93 -12.68 -14.47 -3.64
CA GLN A 93 -13.34 -15.75 -3.91
C GLN A 93 -12.93 -16.24 -5.29
N ILE A 94 -12.32 -17.42 -5.35
CA ILE A 94 -11.75 -17.96 -6.59
C ILE A 94 -12.79 -18.82 -7.32
N SER A 95 -13.15 -18.40 -8.54
CA SER A 95 -14.05 -19.15 -9.43
C SER A 95 -13.46 -19.39 -10.82
N LYS A 96 -12.17 -19.07 -11.00
CA LYS A 96 -11.38 -19.29 -12.22
C LYS A 96 -9.90 -19.20 -11.88
N ASN A 97 -9.04 -19.63 -12.81
CA ASN A 97 -7.60 -19.38 -12.70
C ASN A 97 -7.34 -17.87 -12.71
N ILE A 98 -6.40 -17.41 -11.89
CA ILE A 98 -5.98 -16.01 -11.82
C ILE A 98 -4.47 -15.89 -11.83
N ILE A 99 -3.99 -14.71 -12.24
CA ILE A 99 -2.58 -14.34 -12.21
C ILE A 99 -2.48 -13.08 -11.36
N LEU A 100 -1.60 -13.09 -10.36
CA LEU A 100 -1.20 -11.90 -9.63
C LEU A 100 0.15 -11.42 -10.16
N LYS A 101 0.19 -10.20 -10.67
CA LYS A 101 1.41 -9.60 -11.23
C LYS A 101 2.07 -8.68 -10.20
N ALA A 102 3.34 -8.87 -9.93
CA ALA A 102 4.07 -8.00 -9.00
C ALA A 102 4.21 -6.60 -9.58
N LEU A 103 3.93 -5.58 -8.77
CA LEU A 103 4.21 -4.19 -9.10
C LEU A 103 5.39 -3.72 -8.25
N TRP A 104 6.31 -3.04 -8.92
CA TRP A 104 7.56 -2.56 -8.35
C TRP A 104 7.54 -1.03 -8.34
N LYS A 105 8.13 -0.43 -7.30
CA LYS A 105 8.40 1.01 -7.24
C LYS A 105 9.88 1.25 -7.00
N GLU A 106 10.35 2.44 -7.35
CA GLU A 106 11.71 2.86 -7.06
C GLU A 106 12.00 2.77 -5.57
N LYS A 107 13.08 2.10 -5.21
CA LYS A 107 13.58 2.05 -3.84
C LYS A 107 14.40 3.31 -3.60
N LEU A 108 13.93 4.15 -2.66
CA LEU A 108 14.65 5.35 -2.26
C LEU A 108 15.79 4.95 -1.31
N SER A 109 17.04 5.17 -1.73
CA SER A 109 18.23 4.81 -0.95
C SER A 109 19.19 5.99 -0.71
N GLU A 110 19.13 7.01 -1.55
CA GLU A 110 19.96 8.21 -1.43
C GLU A 110 19.33 9.19 -0.45
N GLN A 111 20.14 9.83 0.39
CA GLN A 111 19.68 10.84 1.34
C GLN A 111 20.06 12.26 0.87
N ALA A 112 19.13 13.20 1.05
CA ALA A 112 19.40 14.63 1.04
C ALA A 112 19.56 15.16 2.47
N THR A 113 20.46 16.14 2.59
CA THR A 113 20.53 17.02 3.76
C THR A 113 19.81 18.32 3.43
N ILE A 114 18.87 18.68 4.30
CA ILE A 114 18.12 19.92 4.26
C ILE A 114 18.71 20.85 5.31
N THR A 115 19.17 22.01 4.88
CA THR A 115 19.66 23.07 5.77
C THR A 115 18.74 24.26 5.74
N PHE A 116 18.68 25.00 6.85
CA PHE A 116 17.85 26.19 6.96
C PHE A 116 18.70 27.45 6.99
N ASP A 117 18.44 28.36 6.06
CA ASP A 117 19.04 29.67 6.02
C ASP A 117 18.07 30.70 6.60
N LYS A 118 18.46 31.32 7.71
CA LYS A 118 17.66 32.34 8.40
C LYS A 118 17.58 33.66 7.64
N ASN A 119 18.40 33.86 6.60
CA ASN A 119 18.34 35.02 5.70
C ASN A 119 18.24 36.37 6.44
N GLY A 120 19.14 36.61 7.39
CA GLY A 120 19.15 37.83 8.21
C GLY A 120 18.35 37.76 9.52
N GLY A 121 17.53 36.72 9.72
CA GLY A 121 16.91 36.43 11.02
C GLY A 121 17.91 35.93 12.08
N LEU A 122 17.41 35.61 13.27
CA LEU A 122 18.20 35.08 14.40
C LEU A 122 17.75 33.68 14.80
N GLY A 123 18.60 32.96 15.53
CA GLY A 123 18.39 31.57 15.91
C GLY A 123 19.02 30.56 14.94
N THR A 124 18.71 29.28 15.17
CA THR A 124 19.20 28.12 14.42
C THR A 124 18.09 27.08 14.34
N MET A 125 17.92 26.45 13.18
CA MET A 125 17.09 25.25 13.01
C MET A 125 18.00 24.07 12.70
N GLN A 126 17.67 22.89 13.22
CA GLN A 126 18.46 21.67 12.99
C GLN A 126 18.36 21.24 11.53
N GLU A 127 19.47 20.73 10.98
CA GLU A 127 19.42 20.09 9.66
C GLU A 127 18.55 18.84 9.71
N VAL A 128 17.91 18.54 8.58
CA VAL A 128 17.05 17.36 8.44
C VAL A 128 17.63 16.47 7.35
N LYS A 129 17.74 15.16 7.64
CA LYS A 129 18.13 14.15 6.65
C LYS A 129 16.91 13.37 6.19
N LYS A 130 16.68 13.33 4.88
CA LYS A 130 15.53 12.68 4.25
C LYS A 130 15.94 11.90 3.02
N LEU A 131 15.18 10.88 2.63
CA LEU A 131 15.46 10.19 1.37
C LEU A 131 15.12 11.12 0.20
N LEU A 132 15.90 11.04 -0.88
CA LEU A 132 15.55 11.72 -2.13
C LEU A 132 14.17 11.25 -2.60
N LYS A 133 13.39 12.16 -3.19
CA LYS A 133 12.01 11.96 -3.66
C LYS A 133 10.99 11.64 -2.56
N GLU A 134 11.40 11.48 -1.30
CA GLU A 134 10.47 11.42 -0.17
C GLU A 134 9.76 12.77 -0.02
N GLU A 135 8.47 12.75 0.31
CA GLU A 135 7.75 13.98 0.65
C GLU A 135 8.28 14.55 1.97
N TYR A 136 8.65 15.83 1.95
CA TYR A 136 9.03 16.60 3.12
C TYR A 136 8.04 17.74 3.33
N GLU A 137 7.38 17.73 4.49
CA GLU A 137 6.50 18.82 4.90
C GLU A 137 7.33 19.96 5.50
N LEU A 138 7.17 21.16 4.94
CA LEU A 138 7.94 22.32 5.38
C LEU A 138 7.54 22.74 6.79
N PRO A 139 8.50 22.93 7.71
CA PRO A 139 8.19 23.25 9.09
C PRO A 139 7.68 24.69 9.23
N VAL A 140 7.04 24.96 10.35
CA VAL A 140 6.85 26.34 10.80
C VAL A 140 8.22 26.96 11.06
N CYS A 141 8.38 28.24 10.73
CA CYS A 141 9.62 28.96 10.98
C CYS A 141 9.86 29.16 12.48
N GLU A 142 11.02 28.72 12.97
CA GLU A 142 11.46 28.91 14.36
C GLU A 142 12.52 30.03 14.49
N PHE A 143 12.92 30.65 13.38
CA PHE A 143 13.80 31.80 13.42
C PHE A 143 13.08 33.02 13.99
N LEU A 144 13.81 33.82 14.76
CA LEU A 144 13.33 35.14 15.12
C LEU A 144 13.51 36.08 13.93
N PRO A 145 12.47 36.84 13.54
CA PRO A 145 12.56 37.71 12.39
C PRO A 145 13.56 38.86 12.60
N PRO A 146 14.11 39.43 11.51
CA PRO A 146 14.79 40.72 11.56
C PRO A 146 13.90 41.83 12.12
N GLU A 147 14.50 42.96 12.49
CA GLU A 147 13.75 44.10 13.04
C GLU A 147 12.67 44.60 12.06
N LYS A 148 11.43 44.76 12.55
CA LYS A 148 10.25 45.24 11.79
C LYS A 148 9.86 44.35 10.60
N MET A 149 10.07 43.04 10.73
CA MET A 149 9.66 42.06 9.74
C MET A 149 8.93 40.89 10.40
N GLU A 150 8.14 40.19 9.59
CA GLU A 150 7.51 38.93 9.94
C GLU A 150 7.88 37.85 8.91
N PHE A 151 7.78 36.59 9.32
CA PHE A 151 8.02 35.47 8.42
C PHE A 151 6.90 35.40 7.37
N ASP A 152 7.28 35.43 6.10
CA ASP A 152 6.35 35.32 4.98
C ASP A 152 6.23 33.86 4.49
N ALA A 153 7.36 33.25 4.16
CA ALA A 153 7.43 31.94 3.52
C ALA A 153 8.86 31.37 3.51
N TRP A 154 9.00 30.15 3.01
CA TRP A 154 10.27 29.55 2.63
C TRP A 154 10.58 29.79 1.15
N GLU A 155 11.87 29.89 0.82
CA GLU A 155 12.40 29.86 -0.54
C GLU A 155 13.21 28.57 -0.74
N ILE A 156 12.93 27.85 -1.83
CA ILE A 156 13.66 26.66 -2.25
C ILE A 156 13.98 26.81 -3.74
N ASP A 157 15.26 26.79 -4.10
CA ASP A 157 15.73 26.96 -5.50
C ASP A 157 15.09 28.20 -6.20
N GLY A 158 14.82 29.28 -5.44
CA GLY A 158 14.21 30.52 -5.94
C GLY A 158 12.67 30.52 -6.03
N GLN A 159 12.00 29.45 -5.58
CA GLN A 159 10.55 29.36 -5.53
C GLN A 159 10.02 29.54 -4.10
N ARG A 160 8.90 30.25 -3.97
CA ARG A 160 8.25 30.53 -2.68
C ARG A 160 7.33 29.37 -2.28
N HIS A 161 7.41 28.96 -1.02
CA HIS A 161 6.64 27.87 -0.42
C HIS A 161 6.15 28.23 0.99
N LEU A 162 4.90 27.91 1.30
CA LEU A 162 4.33 28.09 2.63
C LEU A 162 4.72 26.95 3.59
N PRO A 163 4.77 27.20 4.91
CA PRO A 163 4.80 26.14 5.91
C PRO A 163 3.66 25.15 5.72
N GLY A 164 3.92 23.86 5.94
CA GLY A 164 2.98 22.77 5.71
C GLY A 164 2.88 22.30 4.25
N GLU A 165 3.48 22.99 3.29
CA GLU A 165 3.59 22.46 1.93
C GLU A 165 4.49 21.23 1.90
N LYS A 166 4.11 20.25 1.06
CA LYS A 166 4.89 19.05 0.81
C LYS A 166 5.74 19.23 -0.43
N VAL A 167 7.05 19.04 -0.28
CA VAL A 167 8.02 19.12 -1.37
C VAL A 167 8.81 17.82 -1.51
N SER A 168 9.20 17.46 -2.73
CA SER A 168 10.04 16.29 -3.01
C SER A 168 11.41 16.74 -3.48
N LEU A 169 12.43 16.50 -2.66
CA LEU A 169 13.78 16.98 -2.93
C LEU A 169 14.57 15.98 -3.79
N GLN A 170 15.35 16.50 -4.75
CA GLN A 170 16.18 15.69 -5.67
C GLN A 170 17.67 15.79 -5.37
N LYS A 171 18.07 16.63 -4.42
CA LYS A 171 19.45 16.91 -4.01
C LYS A 171 19.45 17.53 -2.61
N ASN A 172 20.63 17.85 -2.10
CA ASN A 172 20.76 18.69 -0.91
C ASN A 172 20.21 20.09 -1.20
N ASN A 173 19.33 20.57 -0.33
CA ASN A 173 18.67 21.86 -0.50
C ASN A 173 18.86 22.73 0.74
N THR A 174 18.98 24.03 0.49
CA THR A 174 18.89 25.05 1.54
C THR A 174 17.53 25.70 1.43
N ILE A 175 16.77 25.66 2.53
CA ILE A 175 15.46 26.27 2.67
C ILE A 175 15.68 27.62 3.35
N LYS A 176 15.41 28.70 2.63
CA LYS A 176 15.73 30.06 3.07
C LYS A 176 14.48 30.78 3.56
N ALA A 177 14.54 31.43 4.72
CA ALA A 177 13.44 32.24 5.22
C ALA A 177 13.23 33.48 4.34
N LEU A 178 11.98 33.75 3.96
CA LEU A 178 11.55 34.99 3.34
C LEU A 178 10.84 35.84 4.40
N TRP A 179 11.19 37.12 4.41
CA TRP A 179 10.71 38.09 5.38
C TRP A 179 9.92 39.18 4.65
N ILE A 180 8.79 39.58 5.22
CA ILE A 180 8.01 40.74 4.74
C ILE A 180 7.99 41.81 5.83
N LYS A 181 7.96 43.08 5.43
CA LYS A 181 7.91 44.19 6.39
C LYS A 181 6.58 44.16 7.15
N ASP A 182 6.65 44.43 8.44
CA ASP A 182 5.46 44.61 9.27
C ASP A 182 4.62 45.75 8.72
N ASP A 183 3.44 45.44 8.19
CA ASP A 183 2.47 46.47 7.82
C ASP A 183 1.66 46.88 9.07
N LYS A 184 2.22 47.80 9.85
CA LYS A 184 1.54 48.41 11.01
C LYS A 184 0.26 49.18 10.66
N SER A 185 -0.15 49.28 9.38
CA SER A 185 -1.40 49.94 8.99
C SER A 185 -2.66 49.07 9.20
N LYS A 186 -2.51 47.80 9.62
CA LYS A 186 -3.61 46.87 9.91
C LYS A 186 -3.87 46.64 11.41
N GLU A 187 -3.24 47.40 12.31
CA GLU A 187 -3.69 47.42 13.71
C GLU A 187 -5.08 48.08 13.77
N PRO A 188 -6.08 47.47 14.44
CA PRO A 188 -7.35 48.14 14.69
C PRO A 188 -7.04 49.40 15.48
N LYS A 189 -7.45 50.57 14.97
CA LYS A 189 -7.48 51.78 15.78
C LYS A 189 -8.45 51.53 16.94
N GLU A 190 -7.94 51.53 18.17
CA GLU A 190 -8.75 51.57 19.40
C GLU A 190 -9.70 52.78 19.43
#